data_AF-A0A538EI69-F1
#
_entry.id   AF-A0A538EI69-F1
#
_cell.length_a   1.000
_cell.length_b   1.000
_cell.length_c   1.000
_cell.angle_alpha   90.00
_cell.angle_beta   90.00
_cell.angle_gamma   90.00
#
_symmetry.space_group_name_H-M   'P 1'
#
loop_
_entity.id
_entity.type
_entity.pdbx_description
1 polymer ?
#
loop_
_entity_poly.entity_id
_entity_poly.type
_entity_poly.pdbx_seq_one_letter_code
_entity_poly.pdbx_strand_id
1 'polypeptide(L)' 'MSTHRRPTLAAYRQAVTRQITAGEPFGYVEDAIDVADDLTLDEKAALWLFAFSLRDPGDQRRDACARLAALG' A
#
# COMPACT_ATOMS: atom_id res chain seq x y z
N MET A 1 13.47 28.96 -1.65
CA MET A 1 13.76 27.52 -1.73
C MET A 1 12.87 26.79 -0.74
N SER A 2 11.76 26.21 -1.20
CA SER A 2 10.91 25.39 -0.34
C SER A 2 11.63 24.06 -0.10
N THR A 3 12.16 23.86 1.10
CA THR A 3 12.63 22.55 1.55
C THR A 3 11.41 21.63 1.63
N HIS A 4 11.16 20.83 0.59
CA HIS A 4 10.19 19.74 0.68
C HIS A 4 10.72 18.76 1.72
N ARG A 5 10.19 18.84 2.94
CA ARG A 5 10.47 17.87 3.99
C ARG A 5 9.89 16.55 3.50
N ARG A 6 10.77 15.60 3.18
CA ARG A 6 10.41 14.23 2.80
C ARG A 6 9.35 13.69 3.77
N PRO A 7 8.21 13.19 3.26
CA PRO A 7 7.24 12.50 4.10
C PRO A 7 7.93 11.36 4.84
N THR A 8 7.64 11.22 6.13
CA THR A 8 8.16 10.09 6.90
C THR A 8 7.36 8.83 6.58
N LEU A 9 7.95 7.64 6.80
CA LEU A 9 7.22 6.37 6.71
C LEU A 9 5.91 6.37 7.52
N ALA A 10 5.89 7.09 8.66
CA ALA A 10 4.70 7.26 9.47
C ALA A 10 3.58 8.06 8.76
N ALA A 11 3.93 9.05 7.95
CA ALA A 11 2.96 9.81 7.15
C ALA A 11 2.35 8.92 6.06
N TYR A 12 3.16 8.10 5.39
CA TYR A 12 2.67 7.11 4.43
C TYR A 12 1.76 6.07 5.06
N ARG A 13 2.14 5.52 6.23
CA ARG A 13 1.29 4.62 6.99
C ARG A 13 -0.08 5.24 7.28
N GLN A 14 -0.12 6.51 7.69
CA GLN A 14 -1.38 7.20 7.96
C GLN A 14 -2.21 7.40 6.67
N ALA A 15 -1.57 7.75 5.56
CA ALA A 15 -2.23 7.89 4.26
C ALA A 15 -2.84 6.57 3.78
N VAL A 16 -2.10 5.46 3.93
CA VAL A 16 -2.59 4.09 3.63
C VAL A 16 -3.79 3.75 4.51
N THR A 17 -3.72 3.96 5.83
CA THR A 17 -4.86 3.71 6.73
C THR A 17 -6.10 4.50 6.30
N ARG A 18 -5.93 5.78 5.91
CA ARG A 18 -7.06 6.61 5.44
C ARG A 18 -7.70 6.04 4.18
N GLN A 19 -6.90 5.64 3.19
CA GLN A 19 -7.43 5.10 1.93
C GLN A 19 -8.19 3.78 2.17
N ILE A 20 -7.63 2.87 2.96
CA ILE A 20 -8.31 1.62 3.32
C ILE A 20 -9.61 1.90 4.09
N THR A 21 -9.57 2.82 5.07
CA THR A 21 -10.77 3.17 5.86
C THR A 21 -11.84 3.86 5.01
N ALA A 22 -11.43 4.60 3.98
CA ALA A 22 -12.35 5.23 3.02
C ALA A 22 -12.96 4.22 2.03
N GLY A 23 -12.51 2.96 2.03
CA GLY A 23 -12.98 1.93 1.10
C GLY A 23 -12.38 2.06 -0.29
N GLU A 24 -11.24 2.73 -0.44
CA GLU A 24 -10.55 2.84 -1.71
C GLU A 24 -10.17 1.44 -2.24
N PRO A 25 -10.32 1.18 -3.55
CA PRO A 25 -9.82 -0.03 -4.19
C PRO A 25 -8.35 -0.30 -3.84
N PHE A 26 -8.03 -1.54 -3.49
CA PHE A 26 -6.67 -1.88 -3.06
C PHE A 26 -5.62 -1.58 -4.12
N GLY A 27 -5.95 -1.77 -5.41
CA GLY A 27 -5.05 -1.42 -6.52
C GLY A 27 -4.62 0.05 -6.51
N TYR A 28 -5.48 0.98 -6.09
CA TYR A 28 -5.07 2.39 -5.96
C TYR A 28 -4.11 2.62 -4.79
N VAL A 29 -4.27 1.86 -3.71
CA VAL A 29 -3.34 1.89 -2.58
C VAL A 29 -1.98 1.31 -2.98
N GLU A 30 -1.98 0.23 -3.78
CA GLU A 30 -0.77 -0.36 -4.36
C GLU A 30 -0.04 0.65 -5.26
N ASP A 31 -0.77 1.26 -6.20
CA ASP A 31 -0.22 2.27 -7.11
C ASP A 31 0.38 3.45 -6.33
N ALA A 32 -0.31 3.94 -5.29
CA ALA A 32 0.18 5.03 -4.45
C ALA A 32 1.47 4.68 -3.68
N ILE A 33 1.65 3.42 -3.29
CA ILE A 33 2.89 2.95 -2.66
C ILE A 33 4.01 2.80 -3.71
N ASP A 34 3.68 2.27 -4.89
CA ASP A 34 4.65 2.01 -5.95
C ASP A 34 5.26 3.29 -6.53
N VAL A 35 4.46 4.34 -6.71
CA VAL A 35 4.93 5.64 -7.24
C VAL A 35 5.63 6.54 -6.20
N ALA A 36 5.71 6.12 -4.93
CA ALA A 36 6.40 6.89 -3.90
C ALA A 36 7.93 6.78 -4.06
N ASP A 37 8.53 7.72 -4.80
CA ASP A 37 9.96 7.72 -5.14
C ASP A 37 10.90 7.90 -3.94
N ASP A 38 10.38 8.41 -2.83
CA ASP A 38 11.14 8.66 -1.60
C ASP A 38 11.12 7.48 -0.60
N LEU A 39 10.47 6.37 -0.97
CA LEU A 39 10.45 5.12 -0.20
C LEU A 39 11.42 4.10 -0.77
N THR A 40 12.13 3.40 0.11
CA THR A 40 12.91 2.21 -0.28
C THR A 40 11.97 1.05 -0.63
N LEU A 41 12.49 0.04 -1.33
CA LEU A 41 11.73 -1.17 -1.64
C LEU A 41 11.22 -1.86 -0.37
N ASP A 42 12.02 -1.90 0.69
CA ASP A 42 11.61 -2.50 1.98
C ASP A 42 10.50 -1.68 2.66
N GLU A 43 10.57 -0.35 2.59
CA GLU A 43 9.52 0.53 3.10
C GLU A 43 8.21 0.35 2.32
N LYS A 44 8.28 0.22 0.99
CA LYS A 44 7.13 -0.08 0.13
C LYS A 44 6.55 -1.45 0.46
N ALA A 45 7.38 -2.48 0.59
CA ALA A 45 6.94 -3.83 0.96
C ALA A 45 6.27 -3.85 2.35
N ALA A 46 6.82 -3.12 3.33
CA ALA A 46 6.24 -3.01 4.66
C ALA A 46 4.88 -2.29 4.64
N LEU A 47 4.74 -1.23 3.85
CA LEU A 47 3.46 -0.54 3.67
C LEU A 47 2.45 -1.39 2.92
N TRP A 48 2.87 -2.14 1.91
CA TRP A 48 2.02 -3.06 1.18
C TRP A 48 1.48 -4.16 2.11
N LEU A 49 2.35 -4.79 2.90
CA LEU A 49 1.95 -5.81 3.89
C LEU A 49 1.01 -5.22 4.94
N PHE A 50 1.30 -4.02 5.43
CA PHE A 50 0.43 -3.30 6.35
C PHE A 50 -0.95 -3.03 5.72
N ALA A 51 -0.99 -2.45 4.52
CA ALA A 51 -2.23 -2.18 3.79
C ALA A 51 -3.06 -3.45 3.57
N PHE A 52 -2.40 -4.53 3.15
CA PHE A 52 -3.02 -5.83 2.94
C PHE A 52 -3.65 -6.35 4.24
N SER A 53 -2.92 -6.28 5.36
CA SER A 53 -3.38 -6.76 6.66
C SER A 53 -4.63 -6.05 7.21
N LEU A 54 -4.91 -4.83 6.75
CA LEU A 54 -6.11 -4.06 7.15
C LEU A 54 -7.39 -4.50 6.44
N ARG A 55 -7.29 -5.32 5.39
CA ARG A 55 -8.43 -5.79 4.59
C ARG A 55 -9.12 -6.99 5.23
N ASP A 56 -10.31 -7.30 4.73
CA ASP A 56 -10.98 -8.55 5.08
C ASP A 56 -10.13 -9.78 4.67
N PRO A 57 -9.96 -10.80 5.54
CA PRO A 57 -9.18 -11.99 5.23
C PRO A 57 -9.67 -12.78 4.00
N GLY A 58 -10.97 -12.74 3.71
CA GLY A 58 -11.54 -13.36 2.52
C GLY A 58 -11.11 -12.64 1.24
N ASP A 59 -11.11 -11.31 1.26
CA ASP A 59 -10.61 -10.46 0.18
C ASP A 59 -9.12 -10.66 -0.06
N GLN A 60 -8.33 -10.66 1.01
CA GLN A 60 -6.90 -10.96 0.97
C GLN A 60 -6.62 -12.27 0.23
N ARG A 61 -7.30 -13.35 0.65
CA ARG A 61 -7.09 -14.67 0.05
C ARG A 61 -7.50 -14.71 -1.43
N ARG A 62 -8.64 -14.10 -1.78
CA ARG A 62 -9.09 -14.06 -3.18
C ARG A 62 -8.09 -13.37 -4.08
N ASP A 63 -7.64 -12.18 -3.68
CA ASP A 63 -6.70 -11.39 -4.49
C ASP A 63 -5.33 -12.07 -4.58
N ALA A 64 -4.84 -12.66 -3.48
CA ALA A 64 -3.59 -13.42 -3.49
C ALA A 64 -3.67 -14.63 -4.45
N CYS A 65 -4.76 -15.39 -4.41
CA CYS A 65 -4.98 -16.50 -5.33
C CYS A 65 -5.09 -16.03 -6.80
N ALA A 66 -5.80 -14.93 -7.06
CA ALA A 66 -5.91 -14.36 -8.40
C ALA A 66 -4.54 -13.89 -8.94
N ARG A 67 -3.72 -13.25 -8.08
CA ARG A 67 -2.36 -12.83 -8.42
C ARG A 67 -1.47 -14.02 -8.76
N LEU A 68 -1.53 -15.09 -7.96
CA LEU A 68 -0.80 -16.34 -8.23
C LEU A 68 -1.26 -16.99 -9.53
N ALA A 69 -2.56 -17.04 -9.80
CA ALA A 69 -3.11 -17.59 -11.03
C ALA A 69 -2.69 -16.81 -12.28
N ALA A 70 -2.55 -15.47 -12.18
CA ALA A 70 -2.08 -14.64 -13.29
C ALA A 70 -0.58 -14.79 -13.60
N LEU A 71 0.19 -15.37 -12.67
CA LEU A 71 1.61 -15.68 -12.84
C LEU A 71 1.85 -17.14 -13.26
N GLY A 72 0.79 -17.96 -13.32
CA GLY A 72 0.78 -19.34 -13.82
C GLY A 72 0.07 -19.46 -15.17
#